data_AF-A0A2M7PUA6-F1
#
_entry.id   AF-A0A2M7PUA6-F1
#
_cell.length_a   1.000
_cell.length_b   1.000
_cell.length_c   1.000
_cell.angle_alpha   90.00
_cell.angle_beta   90.00
_cell.angle_gamma   90.00
#
_symmetry.space_group_name_H-M   'P 1'
#
loop_
_entity.id
_entity.type
_entity.pdbx_description
1 polymer ?
#
loop_
_entity_poly.entity_id
_entity_poly.type
_entity_poly.pdbx_seq_one_letter_code
_entity_poly.pdbx_strand_id
1 'polypeptide(L)'
;MENFIDFCGTDSILIAHNAPFDISFVGCELDRAEMEFGDNIVIDTTDIFKRYYPLLASYSLLSLAQHFSIVDIQSHRALADAVIVQKLFEIAAPKLGNIKQQSDLGHVLSTYKMGDWRARNATLPEEYADLNRALDQKKRISIIYVTASNQPTSRVIQPKNFYQLGQVYYIMAYCERVNDERTFRLDRIREYKVLE
;
A
#
# COMPACT_ATOMS: atom_id res chain seq x y z
N MET A 1 14.09 14.26 5.22
CA MET A 1 14.12 12.80 5.13
C MET A 1 15.12 12.17 6.09
N GLU A 2 16.32 12.74 6.26
CA GLU A 2 17.33 12.29 7.24
C GLU A 2 16.76 12.05 8.65
N ASN A 3 16.16 13.07 9.29
CA ASN A 3 15.53 12.91 10.61
C ASN A 3 14.49 11.78 10.68
N PHE A 4 13.81 11.47 9.58
CA PHE A 4 12.82 10.38 9.53
C PHE A 4 13.50 9.01 9.46
N ILE A 5 14.56 8.88 8.67
CA ILE A 5 15.39 7.67 8.60
C ILE A 5 16.01 7.40 9.98
N ASP A 6 16.57 8.42 10.62
CA ASP A 6 17.17 8.32 11.96
C ASP A 6 16.13 7.94 13.01
N PHE A 7 14.92 8.51 12.92
CA PHE A 7 13.81 8.15 13.81
C PHE A 7 13.39 6.68 13.66
N CYS A 8 13.34 6.17 12.42
CA CYS A 8 13.01 4.77 12.17
C CYS A 8 14.12 3.83 12.65
N GLY A 9 15.39 4.23 12.57
CA GLY A 9 16.52 3.36 12.87
C GLY A 9 16.61 2.15 11.93
N THR A 10 17.58 1.27 12.16
CA THR A 10 17.89 0.14 11.25
C THR A 10 17.27 -1.19 11.68
N ASP A 11 16.79 -1.29 12.93
CA ASP A 11 16.33 -2.53 13.56
C ASP A 11 14.81 -2.56 13.82
N SER A 12 14.12 -1.44 13.56
CA SER A 12 12.67 -1.35 13.73
C SER A 12 11.90 -2.11 12.66
N ILE A 13 10.74 -2.64 13.06
CA ILE A 13 9.70 -3.14 12.16
C ILE A 13 8.67 -2.03 12.06
N LEU A 14 8.42 -1.58 10.83
CA LEU A 14 7.43 -0.55 10.55
C LEU A 14 6.06 -1.18 10.34
N ILE A 15 5.01 -0.46 10.72
CA ILE A 15 3.63 -0.92 10.60
C ILE A 15 2.86 0.16 9.86
N ALA A 16 2.15 -0.25 8.80
CA ALA A 16 1.30 0.62 8.01
C ALA A 16 -0.03 -0.06 7.70
N HIS A 17 -0.98 0.71 7.19
CA HIS A 17 -2.27 0.19 6.76
C HIS A 17 -2.40 0.37 5.25
N ASN A 18 -2.48 -0.75 4.53
CA ASN A 18 -2.27 -0.79 3.09
C ASN A 18 -0.86 -0.27 2.74
N ALA A 19 0.15 -0.86 3.38
CA ALA A 19 1.55 -0.42 3.37
C ALA A 19 2.14 -0.02 2.01
N PRO A 20 1.84 -0.69 0.87
CA PRO A 20 2.34 -0.25 -0.44
C PRO A 20 1.99 1.20 -0.78
N PHE A 21 0.86 1.71 -0.27
CA PHE A 21 0.50 3.12 -0.41
C PHE A 21 1.53 4.01 0.29
N ASP A 22 1.70 3.91 1.61
CA ASP A 22 2.64 4.75 2.37
C ASP A 22 4.08 4.60 1.88
N ILE A 23 4.52 3.36 1.60
CA ILE A 23 5.83 3.06 1.02
C ILE A 23 6.04 3.86 -0.26
N SER A 24 5.02 3.99 -1.10
CA SER A 24 5.16 4.72 -2.36
C SER A 24 5.35 6.22 -2.21
N PHE A 25 4.72 6.86 -1.22
CA PHE A 25 4.95 8.27 -0.92
C PHE A 25 6.32 8.49 -0.31
N VAL A 26 6.68 7.69 0.69
CA VAL A 26 8.01 7.79 1.34
C VAL A 26 9.11 7.51 0.32
N GLY A 27 8.96 6.48 -0.52
CA GLY A 27 9.87 6.13 -1.59
C GLY A 27 10.06 7.23 -2.63
N CYS A 28 8.98 7.90 -3.06
CA CYS A 28 9.08 9.05 -3.95
C CYS A 28 9.86 10.21 -3.33
N GLU A 29 9.64 10.52 -2.04
CA GLU A 29 10.37 11.59 -1.36
C GLU A 29 11.85 11.24 -1.11
N LEU A 30 12.16 9.96 -0.88
CA LEU A 30 13.54 9.47 -0.84
C LEU A 30 14.23 9.62 -2.19
N ASP A 31 13.57 9.24 -3.28
CA ASP A 31 14.11 9.42 -4.64
C ASP A 31 14.34 10.89 -4.97
N ARG A 32 13.40 11.78 -4.59
CA ARG A 32 13.54 13.24 -4.76
C ARG A 32 14.69 13.82 -3.94
N ALA A 33 14.95 13.26 -2.76
CA ALA A 33 16.05 13.66 -1.90
C ALA A 33 17.37 12.95 -2.22
N GLU A 34 17.40 12.06 -3.23
CA GLU A 34 18.53 11.20 -3.57
C GLU A 34 19.05 10.37 -2.36
N MET A 35 18.14 9.98 -1.47
CA MET A 35 18.44 9.19 -0.27
C MET A 35 18.00 7.74 -0.43
N GLU A 36 18.72 6.84 0.22
CA GLU A 36 18.30 5.45 0.38
C GLU A 36 17.65 5.25 1.76
N PHE A 37 16.77 4.27 1.86
CA PHE A 37 16.20 3.82 3.12
C PHE A 37 16.74 2.43 3.45
N GLY A 38 16.79 2.09 4.73
CA GLY A 38 17.24 0.76 5.18
C GLY A 38 16.32 -0.39 4.78
N ASP A 39 16.72 -1.59 5.17
CA ASP A 39 15.99 -2.85 4.93
C ASP A 39 14.90 -3.14 5.97
N ASN A 40 14.38 -2.10 6.64
CA ASN A 40 13.33 -2.25 7.64
C ASN A 40 12.13 -3.01 7.03
N ILE A 41 11.68 -4.01 7.76
CA ILE A 41 10.49 -4.78 7.41
C ILE A 41 9.27 -3.90 7.69
N VAL A 42 8.39 -3.80 6.71
CA VAL A 42 7.08 -3.14 6.83
C VAL A 42 5.98 -4.19 6.81
N ILE A 43 5.17 -4.21 7.87
CA ILE A 43 3.98 -5.07 7.97
C ILE A 43 2.74 -4.27 7.57
N ASP A 44 1.84 -4.92 6.83
CA ASP A 44 0.55 -4.36 6.42
C ASP A 44 -0.59 -4.89 7.28
N THR A 45 -1.18 -4.01 8.09
CA THR A 45 -2.35 -4.34 8.90
C THR A 45 -3.56 -4.76 8.07
N THR A 46 -3.73 -4.25 6.84
CA THR A 46 -4.81 -4.70 5.96
C THR A 46 -4.69 -6.21 5.65
N ASP A 47 -3.47 -6.72 5.47
CA ASP A 47 -3.24 -8.15 5.26
C ASP A 47 -3.51 -8.97 6.53
N ILE A 48 -3.05 -8.48 7.69
CA ILE A 48 -3.33 -9.08 8.99
C ILE A 48 -4.84 -9.26 9.18
N PHE A 49 -5.62 -8.18 9.00
CA PHE A 49 -7.06 -8.25 9.23
C PHE A 49 -7.77 -9.16 8.22
N LYS A 50 -7.38 -9.14 6.93
CA LYS A 50 -7.96 -10.05 5.93
C LYS A 50 -7.71 -11.52 6.26
N ARG A 51 -6.55 -11.84 6.84
CA ARG A 51 -6.19 -13.21 7.23
C ARG A 51 -6.96 -13.68 8.45
N TYR A 52 -7.01 -12.85 9.49
CA TYR A 52 -7.52 -13.26 10.80
C TYR A 52 -8.98 -12.88 11.07
N TYR A 53 -9.55 -11.98 10.26
CA TYR A 53 -10.95 -11.55 10.32
C TYR A 53 -11.58 -11.55 8.91
N PRO A 54 -11.54 -12.67 8.15
CA PRO A 54 -11.83 -12.71 6.71
C PRO A 54 -13.25 -12.27 6.30
N LEU A 55 -14.20 -12.25 7.23
CA LEU A 55 -15.63 -12.00 6.97
C LEU A 55 -16.05 -10.54 7.20
N LEU A 56 -15.12 -9.61 7.42
CA LEU A 56 -15.45 -8.20 7.55
C LEU A 56 -15.88 -7.60 6.20
N ALA A 57 -16.90 -6.73 6.25
CA ALA A 57 -17.45 -6.08 5.06
C ALA A 57 -16.47 -5.09 4.40
N SER A 58 -15.56 -4.51 5.18
CA SER A 58 -14.56 -3.54 4.72
C SER A 58 -13.32 -3.65 5.58
N TYR A 59 -12.16 -3.41 4.94
CA TYR A 59 -10.84 -3.39 5.58
C TYR A 59 -10.17 -2.03 5.46
N SER A 60 -10.93 -0.95 5.20
CA SER A 60 -10.37 0.40 5.29
C SER A 60 -10.10 0.75 6.75
N LEU A 61 -9.12 1.63 6.98
CA LEU A 61 -8.72 2.07 8.32
C LEU A 61 -9.92 2.52 9.15
N LEU A 62 -10.76 3.40 8.58
CA LEU A 62 -11.96 3.90 9.23
C LEU A 62 -12.99 2.81 9.53
N SER A 63 -13.24 1.89 8.60
CA SER A 63 -14.19 0.80 8.82
C SER A 63 -13.71 -0.16 9.93
N LEU A 64 -12.41 -0.46 9.99
CA LEU A 64 -11.85 -1.27 11.06
C LEU A 64 -11.91 -0.52 12.40
N ALA A 65 -11.52 0.76 12.44
CA ALA A 65 -11.61 1.58 13.64
C ALA A 65 -13.03 1.62 14.21
N GLN A 66 -14.03 1.82 13.34
CA GLN A 66 -15.45 1.76 13.71
C GLN A 66 -15.87 0.37 14.19
N HIS A 67 -15.51 -0.69 13.47
CA HIS A 67 -15.85 -2.06 13.82
C HIS A 67 -15.34 -2.45 15.22
N PHE A 68 -14.10 -2.05 15.56
CA PHE A 68 -13.49 -2.33 16.85
C PHE A 68 -13.72 -1.24 17.89
N SER A 69 -14.61 -0.28 17.63
CA SER A 69 -14.98 0.80 18.57
C SER A 69 -13.77 1.60 19.09
N ILE A 70 -12.79 1.86 18.21
CA ILE A 70 -11.64 2.71 18.52
C ILE A 70 -12.12 4.16 18.56
N VAL A 71 -12.30 4.69 19.77
CA VAL A 71 -12.70 6.07 20.02
C VAL A 71 -11.50 7.00 19.79
N ASP A 72 -11.79 8.20 19.30
CA ASP A 72 -10.88 9.30 18.92
C ASP A 72 -10.62 9.45 17.40
N ILE A 73 -11.71 9.53 16.63
CA ILE A 73 -11.71 9.81 15.17
C ILE A 73 -11.67 11.33 14.93
N GLN A 74 -10.79 12.07 15.62
CA GLN A 74 -10.53 13.46 15.22
C GLN A 74 -9.74 13.44 13.91
N SER A 75 -10.33 14.06 12.88
CA SER A 75 -10.15 13.76 11.46
C SER A 75 -8.77 14.08 10.85
N HIS A 76 -8.39 13.25 9.86
CA HIS A 76 -7.42 13.50 8.78
C HIS A 76 -6.04 14.04 9.14
N ARG A 77 -5.53 13.81 10.36
CA ARG A 77 -4.11 14.04 10.66
C ARG A 77 -3.37 12.72 10.56
N ALA A 78 -2.27 12.70 9.81
CA ALA A 78 -1.42 11.52 9.62
C ALA A 78 -1.02 10.84 10.95
N LEU A 79 -0.81 11.63 12.01
CA LEU A 79 -0.54 11.10 13.35
C LEU A 79 -1.75 10.36 13.97
N ALA A 80 -2.96 10.87 13.78
CA ALA A 80 -4.17 10.20 14.27
C ALA A 80 -4.38 8.86 13.56
N ASP A 81 -4.15 8.82 12.25
CA ASP A 81 -4.20 7.57 11.48
C ASP A 81 -3.14 6.57 11.96
N ALA A 82 -1.89 7.02 12.21
CA ALA A 82 -0.84 6.18 12.77
C ALA A 82 -1.21 5.58 14.15
N VAL A 83 -1.87 6.37 15.02
CA VAL A 83 -2.39 5.88 16.31
C VAL A 83 -3.50 4.84 16.11
N ILE A 84 -4.38 5.01 15.13
CA ILE A 84 -5.39 4.01 14.79
C ILE A 84 -4.72 2.71 14.30
N VAL A 85 -3.71 2.82 13.43
CA VAL A 85 -2.93 1.66 12.95
C VAL A 85 -2.30 0.91 14.12
N GLN A 86 -1.69 1.62 15.08
CA GLN A 86 -1.14 1.03 16.30
C GLN A 86 -2.23 0.26 17.07
N LYS A 87 -3.36 0.90 17.39
CA LYS A 87 -4.45 0.25 18.16
C LYS A 87 -5.02 -0.97 17.44
N LEU A 88 -5.17 -0.90 16.12
CA LEU A 88 -5.60 -2.03 15.30
C LEU A 88 -4.57 -3.17 15.32
N PHE A 89 -3.28 -2.85 15.26
CA PHE A 89 -2.24 -3.86 15.40
C PHE A 89 -2.27 -4.53 16.78
N GLU A 90 -2.43 -3.77 17.87
CA GLU A 90 -2.54 -4.32 19.23
C GLU A 90 -3.71 -5.31 19.38
N ILE A 91 -4.84 -5.06 18.70
CA ILE A 91 -6.00 -5.97 18.67
C ILE A 91 -5.66 -7.27 17.94
N ALA A 92 -4.94 -7.20 16.84
CA ALA A 92 -4.64 -8.35 16.00
C ALA A 92 -3.39 -9.13 16.45
N ALA A 93 -2.45 -8.49 17.15
CA ALA A 93 -1.16 -9.05 17.55
C ALA A 93 -1.28 -10.39 18.31
N PRO A 94 -2.23 -10.59 19.25
CA PRO A 94 -2.42 -11.88 19.91
C PRO A 94 -2.72 -13.05 18.96
N LYS A 95 -3.26 -12.78 17.76
CA LYS A 95 -3.56 -13.81 16.75
C LYS A 95 -2.36 -14.21 15.90
N LEU A 96 -1.28 -13.42 15.91
CA LEU A 96 -0.06 -13.70 15.14
C LEU A 96 0.73 -14.89 15.70
N GLY A 97 0.42 -15.34 16.92
CA GLY A 97 1.10 -16.46 17.56
C GLY A 97 2.47 -16.07 18.09
N ASN A 98 3.37 -17.05 18.19
CA ASN A 98 4.67 -16.88 18.84
C ASN A 98 5.75 -16.44 17.84
N ILE A 99 5.81 -15.15 17.56
CA ILE A 99 6.89 -14.53 16.76
C ILE A 99 8.10 -14.33 17.67
N LYS A 100 9.22 -14.99 17.38
CA LYS A 100 10.47 -14.88 18.16
C LYS A 100 11.53 -14.04 17.45
N GLN A 101 11.49 -14.01 16.12
CA GLN A 101 12.44 -13.30 15.29
C GLN A 101 11.77 -12.73 14.04
N GLN A 102 12.41 -11.72 13.43
CA GLN A 102 11.87 -11.01 12.27
C GLN A 102 11.54 -11.93 11.09
N SER A 103 12.32 -13.00 10.87
CA SER A 103 12.06 -13.95 9.78
C SER A 103 10.73 -14.69 9.93
N ASP A 104 10.21 -14.82 11.14
CA ASP A 104 8.93 -15.50 11.40
C ASP A 104 7.76 -14.72 10.79
N LEU A 105 7.91 -13.41 10.63
CA LEU A 105 6.88 -12.52 10.07
C LEU A 105 6.58 -12.85 8.62
N GLY A 106 7.60 -13.15 7.80
CA GLY A 106 7.42 -13.47 6.39
C GLY A 106 6.64 -14.77 6.16
N HIS A 107 6.62 -15.68 7.15
CA HIS A 107 5.79 -16.88 7.10
C HIS A 107 4.34 -16.62 7.50
N VAL A 108 4.10 -15.58 8.31
CA VAL A 108 2.80 -15.32 8.94
C VAL A 108 2.05 -14.19 8.23
N LEU A 109 2.73 -13.26 7.56
CA LEU A 109 2.17 -12.02 7.01
C LEU A 109 2.83 -11.63 5.70
N SER A 110 2.13 -10.81 4.92
CA SER A 110 2.76 -10.06 3.83
C SER A 110 3.70 -9.00 4.42
N THR A 111 4.98 -9.14 4.13
CA THR A 111 6.02 -8.18 4.52
C THR A 111 6.57 -7.47 3.29
N TYR A 112 6.86 -6.19 3.43
CA TYR A 112 7.56 -5.39 2.43
C TYR A 112 8.89 -4.91 3.01
N LYS A 113 9.83 -4.51 2.16
CA LYS A 113 11.00 -3.74 2.59
C LYS A 113 11.03 -2.43 1.85
N MET A 114 11.40 -1.36 2.56
CA MET A 114 11.63 -0.07 1.90
C MET A 114 12.78 -0.15 0.90
N GLY A 115 13.82 -0.95 1.20
CA GLY A 115 14.90 -1.26 0.26
C GLY A 115 14.46 -1.95 -1.04
N ASP A 116 13.24 -2.51 -1.11
CA ASP A 116 12.68 -3.09 -2.33
C ASP A 116 12.00 -2.05 -3.24
N TRP A 117 11.85 -0.81 -2.78
CA TRP A 117 11.25 0.28 -3.56
C TRP A 117 12.08 0.59 -4.80
N ARG A 118 11.45 0.54 -5.97
CA ARG A 118 12.05 0.98 -7.23
C ARG A 118 11.04 1.83 -7.99
N ALA A 119 11.28 3.14 -8.02
CA ALA A 119 10.48 4.07 -8.83
C ALA A 119 11.28 5.04 -9.70
N ARG A 120 12.61 5.16 -9.52
CA ARG A 120 13.43 5.97 -10.44
C ARG A 120 13.26 5.48 -11.87
N ASN A 121 12.59 6.27 -12.70
CA ASN A 121 12.30 5.99 -14.10
C ASN A 121 11.55 4.67 -14.33
N ALA A 122 10.63 4.29 -13.43
CA ALA A 122 9.86 3.05 -13.57
C ALA A 122 8.91 3.12 -14.78
N THR A 123 9.43 2.76 -15.94
CA THR A 123 8.64 2.35 -17.10
C THR A 123 8.23 0.91 -16.87
N LEU A 124 6.94 0.60 -17.02
CA LEU A 124 6.49 -0.78 -16.98
C LEU A 124 7.12 -1.57 -18.16
N PRO A 125 7.27 -2.90 -18.03
CA PRO A 125 7.74 -3.75 -19.14
C PRO A 125 6.98 -3.50 -20.45
N GLU A 126 7.60 -3.87 -21.59
CA GLU A 126 7.07 -3.60 -22.94
C GLU A 126 5.65 -4.14 -23.17
N GLU A 127 5.29 -5.25 -22.53
CA GLU A 127 3.94 -5.83 -22.54
C GLU A 127 2.85 -4.88 -21.98
N TYR A 128 3.24 -3.84 -21.25
CA TYR A 128 2.39 -2.77 -20.73
C TYR A 128 2.66 -1.41 -21.40
N ALA A 129 3.23 -1.38 -22.61
CA ALA A 129 3.57 -0.13 -23.31
C ALA A 129 2.38 0.84 -23.45
N ASP A 130 1.15 0.34 -23.58
CA ASP A 130 -0.04 1.19 -23.64
C ASP A 130 -0.33 1.91 -22.31
N LEU A 131 -0.02 1.28 -21.17
CA LEU A 131 -0.13 1.92 -19.85
C LEU A 131 0.95 2.99 -19.67
N ASN A 132 2.19 2.72 -20.11
CA ASN A 132 3.25 3.73 -20.15
C ASN A 132 2.83 4.95 -20.96
N ARG A 133 2.32 4.72 -22.18
CA ARG A 133 1.83 5.80 -23.05
C ARG A 133 0.67 6.58 -22.41
N ALA A 134 -0.23 5.89 -21.70
CA ALA A 134 -1.34 6.53 -21.01
C ALA A 134 -0.85 7.43 -19.86
N LEU A 135 0.16 7.01 -19.11
CA LEU A 135 0.80 7.84 -18.07
C LEU A 135 1.44 9.08 -18.70
N ASP A 136 2.27 8.91 -19.74
CA ASP A 136 2.97 10.01 -20.42
C ASP A 136 2.00 11.05 -21.00
N GLN A 137 0.90 10.57 -21.59
CA GLN A 137 -0.15 11.41 -22.18
C GLN A 137 -1.17 11.92 -21.14
N LYS A 138 -1.01 11.59 -19.85
CA LYS A 138 -1.93 11.91 -18.75
C LYS A 138 -3.39 11.46 -19.02
N LYS A 139 -3.54 10.37 -19.77
CA LYS A 139 -4.84 9.79 -20.12
C LYS A 139 -5.43 9.02 -18.95
N ARG A 140 -6.77 8.97 -18.93
CA ARG A 140 -7.51 8.13 -17.99
C ARG A 140 -7.54 6.69 -18.51
N ILE A 141 -7.68 5.75 -17.60
CA ILE A 141 -7.73 4.33 -17.91
C ILE A 141 -8.92 3.73 -17.18
N SER A 142 -9.77 3.01 -17.90
CA SER A 142 -10.77 2.13 -17.26
C SER A 142 -10.14 0.78 -16.98
N ILE A 143 -10.30 0.25 -15.77
CA ILE A 143 -9.76 -1.04 -15.35
C ILE A 143 -10.87 -1.94 -14.77
N ILE A 144 -10.75 -3.24 -15.01
CA ILE A 144 -11.47 -4.28 -14.27
C ILE A 144 -10.52 -4.81 -13.19
N TYR A 145 -10.70 -4.32 -11.97
CA TYR A 145 -9.84 -4.63 -10.84
C TYR A 145 -10.46 -5.72 -9.96
N VAL A 146 -9.68 -6.76 -9.68
CA VAL A 146 -10.08 -7.87 -8.82
C VAL A 146 -9.46 -7.70 -7.44
N THR A 147 -10.33 -7.57 -6.43
CA THR A 147 -9.89 -7.50 -5.03
C THR A 147 -9.45 -8.87 -4.53
N ALA A 148 -8.85 -8.93 -3.34
CA ALA A 148 -8.50 -10.20 -2.70
C ALA A 148 -9.71 -11.14 -2.49
N SER A 149 -10.94 -10.60 -2.43
CA SER A 149 -12.18 -11.38 -2.36
C SER A 149 -12.66 -11.92 -3.73
N ASN A 150 -11.84 -11.78 -4.77
CA ASN A 150 -12.12 -12.18 -6.16
C ASN A 150 -13.36 -11.52 -6.79
N GLN A 151 -13.83 -10.40 -6.23
CA GLN A 151 -14.94 -9.63 -6.80
C GLN A 151 -14.39 -8.61 -7.80
N PRO A 152 -14.72 -8.74 -9.10
CA PRO A 152 -14.30 -7.78 -10.11
C PRO A 152 -15.09 -6.49 -9.94
N THR A 153 -14.40 -5.37 -10.12
CA THR A 153 -15.05 -4.08 -10.05
C THR A 153 -14.48 -3.13 -11.11
N SER A 154 -15.35 -2.37 -11.78
CA SER A 154 -14.94 -1.39 -12.78
C SER A 154 -14.49 -0.08 -12.11
N ARG A 155 -13.37 0.48 -12.53
CA ARG A 155 -12.85 1.79 -12.06
C ARG A 155 -12.35 2.60 -13.25
N VAL A 156 -12.55 3.91 -13.19
CA VAL A 156 -11.78 4.86 -13.99
C VAL A 156 -10.71 5.46 -13.08
N ILE A 157 -9.47 5.39 -13.53
CA ILE A 157 -8.31 5.89 -12.81
C ILE A 157 -7.49 6.82 -13.70
N GLN A 158 -6.84 7.80 -13.08
CA GLN A 158 -5.85 8.64 -13.74
C GLN A 158 -4.46 8.31 -13.18
N PRO A 159 -3.62 7.56 -13.92
CA PRO A 159 -2.27 7.21 -13.48
C PRO A 159 -1.46 8.45 -13.17
N LYS A 160 -0.70 8.39 -12.08
CA LYS A 160 0.25 9.42 -11.64
C LYS A 160 1.68 8.92 -11.67
N ASN A 161 1.88 7.65 -11.31
CA ASN A 161 3.18 7.00 -11.41
C ASN A 161 3.01 5.47 -11.45
N PHE A 162 4.02 4.79 -11.99
CA PHE A 162 4.22 3.36 -11.80
C PHE A 162 5.40 3.14 -10.87
N TYR A 163 5.36 2.07 -10.09
CA TYR A 163 6.50 1.67 -9.27
C TYR A 163 6.51 0.16 -9.09
N GLN A 164 7.66 -0.35 -8.69
CA GLN A 164 7.84 -1.73 -8.34
C GLN A 164 8.17 -1.85 -6.85
N LEU A 165 7.52 -2.81 -6.20
CA LEU A 165 7.81 -3.21 -4.84
C LEU A 165 8.02 -4.72 -4.82
N GLY A 166 9.28 -5.14 -4.68
CA GLY A 166 9.69 -6.53 -4.87
C GLY A 166 9.41 -7.01 -6.30
N GLN A 167 8.60 -8.06 -6.46
CA GLN A 167 8.24 -8.63 -7.77
C GLN A 167 6.90 -8.10 -8.33
N VAL A 168 6.28 -7.13 -7.66
CA VAL A 168 4.94 -6.65 -7.99
C VAL A 168 5.01 -5.22 -8.49
N TYR A 169 4.39 -4.98 -9.64
CA TYR A 169 4.17 -3.63 -10.17
C TYR A 169 2.88 -3.04 -9.62
N TYR A 170 2.93 -1.74 -9.36
CA TYR A 170 1.81 -0.97 -8.86
C TYR A 170 1.59 0.27 -9.72
N ILE A 171 0.32 0.66 -9.81
CA ILE A 171 -0.13 1.93 -10.37
C ILE A 171 -0.56 2.82 -9.20
N MET A 172 0.12 3.93 -8.99
CA MET A 172 -0.40 5.04 -8.18
C MET A 172 -1.28 5.90 -9.07
N ALA A 173 -2.55 6.08 -8.71
CA ALA A 173 -3.51 6.81 -9.52
C ALA A 173 -4.57 7.51 -8.69
N TYR A 174 -5.12 8.60 -9.25
CA TYR A 174 -6.37 9.14 -8.75
C TYR A 174 -7.53 8.25 -9.19
N CYS A 175 -8.40 7.86 -8.26
CA CYS A 175 -9.53 6.98 -8.52
C CYS A 175 -10.85 7.76 -8.49
N GLU A 176 -11.50 7.92 -9.64
CA GLU A 176 -12.73 8.73 -9.76
C GLU A 176 -13.88 8.19 -8.90
N ARG A 177 -13.96 6.87 -8.70
CA ARG A 177 -15.03 6.25 -7.89
C ARG A 177 -14.98 6.65 -6.41
N VAL A 178 -13.78 6.82 -5.85
CA VAL A 178 -13.60 7.14 -4.43
C VAL A 178 -13.10 8.56 -4.20
N ASN A 179 -12.88 9.31 -5.30
CA ASN A 179 -12.44 10.70 -5.29
C ASN A 179 -11.16 10.93 -4.47
N ASP A 180 -10.19 10.03 -4.63
CA ASP A 180 -8.96 9.99 -3.81
C ASP A 180 -7.84 9.22 -4.51
N GLU A 181 -6.60 9.39 -4.05
CA GLU A 181 -5.42 8.66 -4.53
C GLU A 181 -5.40 7.24 -3.98
N ARG A 182 -5.12 6.28 -4.86
CA ARG A 182 -5.05 4.86 -4.52
C ARG A 182 -3.93 4.17 -5.29
N THR A 183 -3.45 3.09 -4.71
CA THR A 183 -2.52 2.16 -5.34
C THR A 183 -3.25 0.93 -5.83
N PHE A 184 -3.00 0.54 -7.08
CA PHE A 184 -3.57 -0.64 -7.72
C PHE A 184 -2.43 -1.58 -8.07
N ARG A 185 -2.51 -2.84 -7.62
CA ARG A 185 -1.56 -3.84 -8.07
C ARG A 185 -1.84 -4.20 -9.53
N LEU A 186 -0.83 -4.15 -10.36
CA LEU A 186 -0.96 -4.40 -11.79
C LEU A 186 -1.43 -5.83 -12.07
N ASP A 187 -0.93 -6.80 -11.30
CA ASP A 187 -1.31 -8.23 -11.39
C ASP A 187 -2.79 -8.52 -11.05
N ARG A 188 -3.51 -7.55 -10.48
CA ARG A 188 -4.94 -7.64 -10.15
C ARG A 188 -5.85 -6.93 -11.16
N ILE A 189 -5.27 -6.31 -12.19
CA ILE A 189 -6.02 -5.72 -13.29
C ILE A 189 -6.22 -6.80 -14.35
N ARG A 190 -7.46 -7.26 -14.52
CA ARG A 190 -7.80 -8.30 -15.50
C ARG A 190 -7.89 -7.75 -16.92
N GLU A 191 -8.46 -6.57 -17.03
CA GLU A 191 -8.67 -5.87 -18.28
C GLU A 191 -8.45 -4.38 -18.03
N TYR A 192 -7.91 -3.69 -19.03
CA TYR A 192 -7.82 -2.24 -19.02
C TYR A 192 -8.07 -1.67 -20.42
N LYS A 193 -8.52 -0.42 -20.48
CA LYS A 193 -8.67 0.35 -21.70
C LYS A 193 -8.26 1.79 -21.45
N VAL A 194 -7.37 2.31 -22.28
CA VAL A 194 -7.01 3.72 -22.28
C VAL A 194 -8.20 4.51 -22.84
N LEU A 195 -8.65 5.50 -22.09
CA LEU A 195 -9.74 6.38 -22.47
C LEU A 195 -9.17 7.58 -23.24
N GLU A 196 -9.97 8.11 -24.17
CA GLU A 196 -9.66 9.33 -24.90
C GLU A 196 -9.66 10.57 -24.00
#